data_AF-A0A940JNK3-F1
#
_entry.id   AF-A0A940JNK3-F1
#
_cell.length_a   1.000
_cell.length_b   1.000
_cell.length_c   1.000
_cell.angle_alpha   90.00
_cell.angle_beta   90.00
_cell.angle_gamma   90.00
#
_symmetry.space_group_name_H-M   'P 1'
#
loop_
_entity.id
_entity.type
_entity.pdbx_description
1 polymer ?
#
loop_
_entity_poly.entity_id
_entity_poly.type
_entity_poly.pdbx_seq_one_letter_code
_entity_poly.pdbx_strand_id
1 'polypeptide(L)'
;YGEDPFLTAQMGVAFVRGMQGDDPRYYRVSATAKHFAVHSGPEPTRHSDNITVSLHDLEDTYLPAFRALVVDAKVESVMCAYNSVNGQPACASDLLLGDRLRGAWGFKGHMVSDCDSVADIQRGHHYVGTLAEAAAVSMKQGVDLDCSEFGRAPGPTSDYDRYVEAMRSGLLPQSIVDTSLRRLFSARMKLGLFDPSEQQPYARIPDSVLNSDQHRALALKLSRESMVLLKNSGVLPIARDK
;
A
#
# COMPACT_ATOMS: atom_id res chain seq x y z
N TYR A 1 -3.97 13.25 1.30
CA TYR A 1 -4.22 14.40 0.41
C TYR A 1 -4.75 15.54 1.26
N GLY A 2 -3.90 16.07 2.15
CA GLY A 2 -4.36 16.89 3.28
C GLY A 2 -4.89 16.06 4.44
N GLU A 3 -5.52 16.73 5.40
CA GLU A 3 -6.02 16.19 6.69
C GLU A 3 -7.47 15.71 6.65
N ASP A 4 -8.21 16.01 5.58
CA ASP A 4 -9.61 15.62 5.46
C ASP A 4 -9.77 14.18 4.92
N PRO A 5 -10.45 13.27 5.65
CA PRO A 5 -10.67 11.89 5.22
C PRO A 5 -11.47 11.78 3.92
N PHE A 6 -12.46 12.66 3.72
CA PHE A 6 -13.31 12.63 2.53
C PHE A 6 -12.53 13.02 1.28
N LEU A 7 -11.81 14.14 1.31
CA LEU A 7 -10.95 14.59 0.21
C LEU A 7 -9.88 13.53 -0.11
N THR A 8 -9.26 12.94 0.91
CA THR A 8 -8.28 11.87 0.73
C THR A 8 -8.90 10.66 0.05
N ALA A 9 -10.13 10.27 0.41
CA ALA A 9 -10.87 9.21 -0.28
C ALA A 9 -11.13 9.55 -1.75
N GLN A 10 -11.67 10.74 -2.05
CA GLN A 10 -11.99 11.14 -3.42
C GLN A 10 -10.76 11.17 -4.33
N MET A 11 -9.67 11.78 -3.84
CA MET A 11 -8.40 11.84 -4.58
C MET A 11 -7.79 10.46 -4.77
N GLY A 12 -7.83 9.62 -3.74
CA GLY A 12 -7.35 8.25 -3.81
C GLY A 12 -8.12 7.40 -4.81
N VAL A 13 -9.47 7.49 -4.83
CA VAL A 13 -10.31 6.74 -5.77
C VAL A 13 -9.98 7.12 -7.22
N ALA A 14 -9.84 8.42 -7.49
CA ALA A 14 -9.44 8.90 -8.81
C ALA A 14 -8.04 8.39 -9.21
N PHE A 15 -7.09 8.42 -8.27
CA PHE A 15 -5.73 7.92 -8.48
C PHE A 15 -5.71 6.42 -8.80
N VAL A 16 -6.38 5.59 -7.99
CA VAL A 16 -6.45 4.14 -8.21
C VAL A 16 -7.07 3.81 -9.56
N ARG A 17 -8.19 4.45 -9.92
CA ARG A 17 -8.83 4.22 -11.23
C ARG A 17 -7.90 4.60 -12.39
N GLY A 18 -7.22 5.74 -12.29
CA GLY A 18 -6.27 6.18 -13.32
C GLY A 18 -5.05 5.26 -13.47
N MET A 19 -4.52 4.76 -12.35
CA MET A 19 -3.36 3.87 -12.34
C MET A 19 -3.69 2.45 -12.80
N GLN A 20 -4.81 1.89 -12.33
CA GLN A 20 -5.23 0.52 -12.67
C GLN A 20 -5.80 0.41 -14.07
N GLY A 21 -6.32 1.51 -14.63
CA GLY A 21 -7.00 1.49 -15.92
C GLY A 21 -8.40 0.89 -15.84
N ASP A 22 -9.04 0.79 -17.00
CA ASP A 22 -10.42 0.37 -17.20
C ASP A 22 -10.55 -0.88 -18.10
N ASP A 23 -9.42 -1.50 -18.47
CA ASP A 23 -9.46 -2.75 -19.22
C ASP A 23 -10.10 -3.86 -18.37
N PRO A 24 -11.08 -4.60 -18.90
CA PRO A 24 -11.84 -5.58 -18.12
C PRO A 24 -11.02 -6.82 -17.74
N ARG A 25 -9.88 -7.06 -18.40
CA ARG A 25 -9.02 -8.22 -18.18
C ARG A 25 -7.71 -7.84 -17.50
N TYR A 26 -7.12 -6.69 -17.86
CA TYR A 26 -5.78 -6.31 -17.41
C TYR A 26 -5.76 -5.05 -16.57
N TYR A 27 -4.93 -5.06 -15.53
CA TYR A 27 -4.50 -3.83 -14.90
C TYR A 27 -3.39 -3.18 -15.74
N ARG A 28 -3.46 -1.86 -15.89
CA ARG A 28 -2.34 -1.07 -16.41
C ARG A 28 -1.17 -1.11 -15.44
N VAL A 29 -1.46 -0.88 -14.16
CA VAL A 29 -0.54 -1.01 -13.02
C VAL A 29 -1.34 -1.52 -11.83
N SER A 30 -0.75 -2.37 -10.99
CA SER A 30 -1.32 -2.72 -9.68
C SER A 30 -1.12 -1.52 -8.74
N ALA A 31 -2.21 -0.87 -8.34
CA ALA A 31 -2.14 0.22 -7.38
C ALA A 31 -2.15 -0.35 -5.95
N THR A 32 -1.31 0.21 -5.07
CA THR A 32 -1.22 -0.19 -3.67
C THR A 32 -1.65 0.95 -2.75
N ALA A 33 -2.72 0.75 -1.99
CA ALA A 33 -3.13 1.70 -0.94
C ALA A 33 -2.17 1.59 0.25
N LYS A 34 -1.60 2.72 0.70
CA LYS A 34 -0.64 2.72 1.81
C LYS A 34 -0.68 4.00 2.64
N HIS A 35 -0.27 3.99 3.91
CA HIS A 35 0.14 2.81 4.71
C HIS A 35 -1.01 2.44 5.65
N PHE A 36 -1.48 1.19 5.58
CA PHE A 36 -2.68 0.71 6.26
C PHE A 36 -2.36 0.17 7.67
N ALA A 37 -2.72 0.82 8.76
CA ALA A 37 -3.36 2.13 8.89
C ALA A 37 -2.75 2.91 10.06
N VAL A 38 -3.28 4.11 10.33
CA VAL A 38 -2.86 4.94 11.47
C VAL A 38 -1.38 5.34 11.39
N HIS A 39 -0.89 5.52 10.16
CA HIS A 39 0.50 5.90 9.89
C HIS A 39 0.54 7.29 9.30
N SER A 40 0.68 8.31 10.16
CA SER A 40 0.75 9.72 9.78
C SER A 40 1.96 10.45 10.38
N GLY A 41 2.90 9.69 10.95
CA GLY A 41 4.09 10.19 11.64
C GLY A 41 3.97 10.14 13.18
N PRO A 42 5.04 10.55 13.89
CA PRO A 42 6.29 11.07 13.33
C PRO A 42 7.17 9.97 12.70
N GLU A 43 7.86 10.32 11.62
CA GLU A 43 8.65 9.36 10.82
C GLU A 43 9.76 8.62 11.59
N PRO A 44 10.53 9.26 12.50
CA PRO A 44 11.69 8.61 13.14
C PRO A 44 11.35 7.40 14.01
N THR A 45 10.11 7.30 14.47
CA THR A 45 9.65 6.27 15.42
C THR A 45 8.75 5.23 14.77
N ARG A 46 8.54 5.31 13.45
CA ARG A 46 7.63 4.44 12.69
C ARG A 46 7.83 2.94 12.94
N HIS A 47 9.08 2.50 13.15
CA HIS A 47 9.44 1.09 13.32
C HIS A 47 9.13 0.50 14.71
N SER A 48 8.74 1.32 15.69
CA SER A 48 8.53 0.87 17.09
C SER A 48 7.33 1.50 17.78
N ASP A 49 6.70 2.51 17.17
CA ASP A 49 5.58 3.21 17.79
C ASP A 49 4.35 2.33 17.96
N ASN A 50 3.68 2.52 19.08
CA ASN A 50 2.35 1.99 19.34
C ASN A 50 1.37 3.15 19.51
N ILE A 51 0.49 3.34 18.52
CA ILE A 51 -0.46 4.44 18.51
C ILE A 51 -1.78 3.96 19.10
N THR A 52 -2.24 4.66 20.14
CA THR A 52 -3.54 4.38 20.76
C THR A 52 -4.61 5.24 20.08
N VAL A 53 -5.63 4.60 19.52
CA VAL A 53 -6.75 5.27 18.83
C VAL A 53 -8.09 4.71 19.29
N SER A 54 -9.08 5.60 19.41
CA SER A 54 -10.45 5.17 19.66
C SER A 54 -11.03 4.48 18.42
N LEU A 55 -12.02 3.60 18.61
CA LEU A 55 -12.75 3.01 17.47
C LEU A 55 -13.48 4.09 16.65
N HIS A 56 -13.86 5.20 17.28
CA HIS A 56 -14.47 6.33 16.59
C HIS A 56 -13.49 6.98 15.62
N ASP A 57 -12.31 7.39 16.09
CA ASP A 57 -11.30 8.04 15.23
C ASP A 57 -10.78 7.10 14.15
N LEU A 58 -10.72 5.80 14.45
CA LEU A 58 -10.37 4.78 13.47
C LEU A 58 -11.34 4.82 12.28
N GLU A 59 -12.65 4.79 12.53
CA GLU A 59 -13.68 4.77 11.48
C GLU A 59 -13.95 6.14 10.85
N ASP A 60 -13.81 7.23 11.61
CA ASP A 60 -14.12 8.59 11.16
C ASP A 60 -12.94 9.25 10.44
N THR A 61 -11.71 8.96 10.86
CA THR A 61 -10.50 9.63 10.36
C THR A 61 -9.58 8.72 9.55
N TYR A 62 -9.16 7.58 10.10
CA TYR A 62 -8.05 6.81 9.51
C TYR A 62 -8.46 5.84 8.40
N LEU A 63 -9.61 5.18 8.55
CA LEU A 63 -10.07 4.14 7.63
C LEU A 63 -10.91 4.60 6.41
N PRO A 64 -11.61 5.75 6.39
CA PRO A 64 -12.51 6.11 5.28
C PRO A 64 -11.87 6.05 3.89
N ALA A 65 -10.64 6.56 3.76
CA ALA A 65 -9.93 6.54 2.50
C ALA A 65 -9.64 5.11 2.03
N PHE A 66 -9.09 4.26 2.90
CA PHE A 66 -8.83 2.85 2.56
C PHE A 66 -10.10 2.09 2.21
N ARG A 67 -11.18 2.31 2.96
CA ARG A 67 -12.49 1.73 2.66
C ARG A 67 -12.96 2.12 1.27
N ALA A 68 -12.88 3.39 0.90
CA ALA A 68 -13.26 3.85 -0.45
C ALA A 68 -12.37 3.24 -1.54
N LEU A 69 -11.06 3.11 -1.30
CA LEU A 69 -10.16 2.46 -2.26
C LEU A 69 -10.51 0.99 -2.47
N VAL A 70 -10.85 0.26 -1.41
CA VAL A 70 -11.21 -1.16 -1.48
C VAL A 70 -12.60 -1.35 -2.08
N VAL A 71 -13.59 -0.59 -1.63
CA VAL A 71 -15.01 -0.79 -1.96
C VAL A 71 -15.36 -0.11 -3.29
N ASP A 72 -14.91 1.11 -3.54
CA ASP A 72 -15.36 1.91 -4.68
C ASP A 72 -14.38 1.93 -5.85
N ALA A 73 -13.07 1.90 -5.56
CA ALA A 73 -12.03 1.87 -6.58
C ALA A 73 -11.51 0.46 -6.90
N LYS A 74 -11.84 -0.54 -6.06
CA LYS A 74 -11.36 -1.93 -6.18
C LYS A 74 -9.83 -1.99 -6.32
N VAL A 75 -9.14 -1.29 -5.42
CA VAL A 75 -7.67 -1.29 -5.37
C VAL A 75 -7.15 -2.73 -5.30
N GLU A 76 -6.09 -3.01 -6.04
CA GLU A 76 -5.53 -4.35 -6.21
C GLU A 76 -4.66 -4.75 -5.03
N SER A 77 -3.94 -3.81 -4.43
CA SER A 77 -3.00 -4.09 -3.34
C SER A 77 -3.21 -3.15 -2.16
N VAL A 78 -2.90 -3.63 -0.95
CA VAL A 78 -2.87 -2.82 0.27
C VAL A 78 -1.58 -3.10 1.01
N MET A 79 -0.88 -2.05 1.43
CA MET A 79 0.36 -2.16 2.20
C MET A 79 0.08 -1.93 3.69
N CYS A 80 0.36 -2.92 4.53
CA CYS A 80 0.26 -2.74 5.99
C CYS A 80 1.40 -1.85 6.51
N ALA A 81 1.12 -1.05 7.54
CA ALA A 81 2.05 -0.04 8.05
C ALA A 81 3.13 -0.60 9.00
N TYR A 82 4.13 0.24 9.31
CA TYR A 82 5.19 -0.07 10.27
C TYR A 82 4.70 -0.15 11.72
N ASN A 83 3.84 0.78 12.15
CA ASN A 83 3.50 0.98 13.56
C ASN A 83 2.58 -0.11 14.11
N SER A 84 2.53 -0.18 15.44
CA SER A 84 1.45 -0.85 16.17
C SER A 84 0.25 0.08 16.36
N VAL A 85 -0.94 -0.50 16.40
CA VAL A 85 -2.20 0.18 16.71
C VAL A 85 -2.87 -0.55 17.86
N ASN A 86 -3.11 0.15 18.96
CA ASN A 86 -3.71 -0.41 20.18
C ASN A 86 -3.00 -1.72 20.66
N GLY A 87 -1.67 -1.76 20.54
CA GLY A 87 -0.84 -2.87 21.00
C GLY A 87 -0.61 -4.01 20.00
N GLN A 88 -1.17 -3.95 18.79
CA GLN A 88 -0.90 -4.94 17.73
C GLN A 88 -0.16 -4.29 16.55
N PRO A 89 0.95 -4.88 16.06
CA PRO A 89 1.59 -4.44 14.82
C PRO A 89 0.62 -4.44 13.65
N ALA A 90 0.61 -3.41 12.80
CA ALA A 90 -0.37 -3.30 11.72
C ALA A 90 -0.31 -4.47 10.74
N CYS A 91 0.88 -5.01 10.45
CA CYS A 91 1.07 -6.22 9.63
C CYS A 91 0.70 -7.55 10.32
N ALA A 92 0.33 -7.51 11.60
CA ALA A 92 -0.15 -8.67 12.37
C ALA A 92 -1.52 -8.41 13.02
N SER A 93 -2.24 -7.37 12.59
CA SER A 93 -3.44 -6.88 13.26
C SER A 93 -4.70 -7.64 12.86
N ASP A 94 -5.37 -8.24 13.84
CA ASP A 94 -6.69 -8.88 13.66
C ASP A 94 -7.73 -7.84 13.21
N LEU A 95 -7.77 -6.70 13.90
CA LEU A 95 -8.74 -5.64 13.64
C LEU A 95 -8.58 -5.05 12.23
N LEU A 96 -7.36 -4.67 11.85
CA LEU A 96 -7.14 -3.99 10.58
C LEU A 96 -7.23 -4.97 9.40
N LEU A 97 -6.49 -6.07 9.43
CA LEU A 97 -6.34 -6.97 8.28
C LEU A 97 -7.50 -7.97 8.18
N GLY A 98 -7.86 -8.59 9.31
CA GLY A 98 -8.93 -9.57 9.42
C GLY A 98 -10.31 -8.92 9.38
N ASP A 99 -10.68 -8.23 10.45
CA ASP A 99 -12.04 -7.73 10.68
C ASP A 99 -12.45 -6.66 9.67
N ARG A 100 -11.57 -5.70 9.37
CA ARG A 100 -11.89 -4.60 8.45
C ARG A 100 -11.60 -4.93 7.01
N LEU A 101 -10.33 -5.14 6.67
CA LEU A 101 -9.90 -5.20 5.28
C LEU A 101 -10.50 -6.41 4.54
N ARG A 102 -10.32 -7.64 5.04
CA ARG A 102 -10.90 -8.84 4.41
C ARG A 102 -12.34 -9.11 4.84
N GLY A 103 -12.67 -8.85 6.10
CA GLY A 103 -14.01 -9.07 6.67
C GLY A 103 -15.02 -8.05 6.15
N ALA A 104 -15.07 -6.87 6.77
CA ALA A 104 -16.10 -5.86 6.53
C ALA A 104 -16.09 -5.30 5.09
N TRP A 105 -14.90 -5.10 4.49
CA TRP A 105 -14.79 -4.48 3.16
C TRP A 105 -14.64 -5.49 2.03
N GLY A 106 -14.37 -6.75 2.35
CA GLY A 106 -14.31 -7.83 1.37
C GLY A 106 -13.13 -7.76 0.41
N PHE A 107 -11.98 -7.18 0.81
CA PHE A 107 -10.79 -7.04 -0.03
C PHE A 107 -10.34 -8.38 -0.65
N LYS A 108 -10.18 -8.39 -1.98
CA LYS A 108 -9.83 -9.59 -2.78
C LYS A 108 -8.42 -9.58 -3.34
N GLY A 109 -7.71 -8.47 -3.18
CA GLY A 109 -6.35 -8.30 -3.65
C GLY A 109 -5.31 -8.97 -2.77
N HIS A 110 -4.05 -8.65 -3.06
CA HIS A 110 -2.91 -9.09 -2.26
C HIS A 110 -2.49 -8.02 -1.25
N MET A 111 -1.95 -8.44 -0.12
CA MET A 111 -1.36 -7.53 0.87
C MET A 111 0.15 -7.58 0.79
N VAL A 112 0.80 -6.42 0.90
CA VAL A 112 2.25 -6.30 0.97
C VAL A 112 2.64 -5.66 2.31
N SER A 113 3.77 -6.06 2.88
CA SER A 113 4.32 -5.38 4.05
C SER A 113 4.97 -4.05 3.63
N ASP A 114 4.98 -3.06 4.53
CA ASP A 114 5.96 -2.00 4.37
C ASP A 114 7.37 -2.54 4.65
N CYS A 115 8.39 -1.85 4.16
CA CYS A 115 9.72 -2.43 4.08
C CYS A 115 10.36 -2.67 5.45
N ASP A 116 10.63 -3.94 5.78
CA ASP A 116 11.06 -4.44 7.09
C ASP A 116 9.97 -4.51 8.18
N SER A 117 8.72 -4.12 7.89
CA SER A 117 7.64 -4.11 8.90
C SER A 117 7.29 -5.51 9.45
N VAL A 118 7.52 -6.59 8.70
CA VAL A 118 7.41 -7.96 9.24
C VAL A 118 8.52 -8.23 10.25
N ALA A 119 9.74 -7.75 10.02
CA ALA A 119 10.82 -7.88 11.00
C ALA A 119 10.57 -7.02 12.24
N ASP A 120 9.97 -5.84 12.07
CA ASP A 120 9.62 -4.93 13.16
C ASP A 120 8.66 -5.54 14.17
N ILE A 121 7.77 -6.46 13.75
CA ILE A 121 6.90 -7.23 14.67
C ILE A 121 7.71 -7.81 15.84
N GLN A 122 8.91 -8.32 15.57
CA GLN A 122 9.82 -8.85 16.60
C GLN A 122 10.83 -7.80 17.08
N ARG A 123 11.49 -7.10 16.16
CA ARG A 123 12.64 -6.24 16.48
C ARG A 123 12.25 -4.91 17.10
N GLY A 124 11.21 -4.28 16.58
CA GLY A 124 10.77 -2.95 16.99
C GLY A 124 9.62 -2.96 17.99
N HIS A 125 8.66 -3.87 17.80
CA HIS A 125 7.45 -3.97 18.62
C HIS A 125 7.52 -5.03 19.71
N HIS A 126 8.49 -5.94 19.63
CA HIS A 126 8.65 -7.05 20.58
C HIS A 126 7.36 -7.86 20.81
N TYR A 127 6.53 -7.97 19.76
CA TYR A 127 5.22 -8.61 19.82
C TYR A 127 5.32 -10.14 19.90
N VAL A 128 6.41 -10.70 19.36
CA VAL A 128 6.74 -12.13 19.37
C VAL A 128 8.24 -12.31 19.67
N GLY A 129 8.65 -13.53 20.01
CA GLY A 129 10.01 -13.83 20.45
C GLY A 129 11.02 -13.96 19.30
N THR A 130 10.57 -14.37 18.12
CA THR A 130 11.46 -14.73 16.99
C THR A 130 10.99 -14.17 15.64
N LEU A 131 11.92 -14.04 14.69
CA LEU A 131 11.58 -13.63 13.32
C LEU A 131 10.72 -14.67 12.59
N ALA A 132 10.84 -15.95 12.93
CA ALA A 132 9.99 -17.01 12.39
C ALA A 132 8.53 -16.86 12.88
N GLU A 133 8.32 -16.55 14.16
CA GLU A 133 6.99 -16.22 14.68
C GLU A 133 6.42 -14.95 14.02
N ALA A 134 7.26 -13.94 13.77
CA ALA A 134 6.85 -12.71 13.11
C ALA A 134 6.38 -12.95 11.66
N ALA A 135 7.14 -13.75 10.90
CA ALA A 135 6.75 -14.21 9.57
C ALA A 135 5.44 -15.00 9.61
N ALA A 136 5.31 -15.94 10.56
CA ALA A 136 4.12 -16.77 10.70
C ALA A 136 2.86 -15.97 11.04
N VAL A 137 2.93 -15.05 12.00
CA VAL A 137 1.76 -14.25 12.41
C VAL A 137 1.32 -13.30 11.30
N SER A 138 2.26 -12.66 10.61
CA SER A 138 1.99 -11.77 9.49
C SER A 138 1.28 -12.49 8.32
N MET A 139 1.83 -13.64 7.88
CA MET A 139 1.21 -14.42 6.80
C MET A 139 -0.14 -15.02 7.18
N LYS A 140 -0.33 -15.43 8.44
CA LYS A 140 -1.63 -15.91 8.93
C LYS A 140 -2.70 -14.82 8.87
N GLN A 141 -2.34 -13.55 9.07
CA GLN A 141 -3.23 -12.41 8.87
C GLN A 141 -3.43 -12.03 7.39
N GLY A 142 -2.72 -12.71 6.49
CA GLY A 142 -2.90 -12.60 5.06
C GLY A 142 -2.03 -11.54 4.40
N VAL A 143 -0.92 -11.13 5.03
CA VAL A 143 0.19 -10.45 4.36
C VAL A 143 0.83 -11.43 3.39
N ASP A 144 0.73 -11.14 2.10
CA ASP A 144 1.07 -12.07 1.02
C ASP A 144 2.49 -11.89 0.48
N LEU A 145 3.02 -10.65 0.55
CA LEU A 145 4.35 -10.27 0.08
C LEU A 145 5.08 -9.48 1.16
N ASP A 146 6.33 -9.84 1.42
CA ASP A 146 7.20 -9.08 2.32
C ASP A 146 8.07 -8.12 1.51
N CYS A 147 7.95 -6.81 1.74
CA CYS A 147 9.01 -5.89 1.39
C CYS A 147 10.08 -6.01 2.47
N SER A 148 11.22 -6.59 2.14
CA SER A 148 12.31 -6.84 3.09
C SER A 148 13.62 -6.20 2.61
N GLU A 149 14.52 -5.92 3.56
CA GLU A 149 15.91 -5.48 3.30
C GLU A 149 16.00 -4.11 2.60
N PHE A 150 15.27 -3.09 3.06
CA PHE A 150 15.45 -1.75 2.52
C PHE A 150 16.85 -1.21 2.85
N GLY A 151 17.69 -1.07 1.81
CA GLY A 151 19.02 -0.46 1.92
C GLY A 151 20.16 -1.40 2.35
N ARG A 152 19.94 -2.72 2.37
CA ARG A 152 21.02 -3.71 2.55
C ARG A 152 21.43 -4.33 1.21
N ALA A 153 22.73 -4.56 1.03
CA ALA A 153 23.20 -5.37 -0.08
C ALA A 153 22.78 -6.83 0.15
N PRO A 154 22.41 -7.59 -0.89
CA PRO A 154 22.00 -8.98 -0.74
C PRO A 154 23.07 -9.76 0.03
N GLY A 155 22.71 -10.25 1.21
CA GLY A 155 23.58 -11.04 2.08
C GLY A 155 23.44 -12.55 1.85
N PRO A 156 24.26 -13.38 2.53
CA PRO A 156 24.16 -14.84 2.46
C PRO A 156 22.96 -15.40 3.24
N THR A 157 22.39 -14.66 4.19
CA THR A 157 21.10 -14.97 4.82
C THR A 157 20.02 -14.37 3.95
N SER A 158 19.09 -15.19 3.46
CA SER A 158 18.04 -14.71 2.60
C SER A 158 16.84 -14.27 3.42
N ASP A 159 16.15 -13.24 2.96
CA ASP A 159 14.86 -12.78 3.50
C ASP A 159 13.83 -13.88 3.76
N TYR A 160 13.93 -14.99 3.03
CA TYR A 160 13.04 -16.13 3.16
C TYR A 160 13.37 -17.05 4.36
N ASP A 161 14.54 -16.94 5.01
CA ASP A 161 15.01 -17.90 6.02
C ASP A 161 14.02 -18.02 7.19
N ARG A 162 13.50 -16.88 7.68
CA ARG A 162 12.45 -16.83 8.71
C ARG A 162 11.16 -17.54 8.30
N TYR A 163 10.80 -17.52 7.02
CA TYR A 163 9.62 -18.20 6.50
C TYR A 163 9.86 -19.71 6.41
N VAL A 164 11.05 -20.12 5.94
CA VAL A 164 11.45 -21.54 5.90
C VAL A 164 11.51 -22.12 7.32
N GLU A 165 12.07 -21.38 8.27
CA GLU A 165 12.09 -21.76 9.68
C GLU A 165 10.68 -21.88 10.25
N ALA A 166 9.81 -20.90 9.99
CA ALA A 166 8.40 -20.95 10.41
C ALA A 166 7.67 -22.18 9.85
N MET A 167 7.93 -22.57 8.61
CA MET A 167 7.35 -23.79 8.04
C MET A 167 7.93 -25.06 8.68
N ARG A 168 9.25 -25.15 8.82
CA ARG A 168 9.92 -26.32 9.42
C ARG A 168 9.56 -26.55 10.88
N SER A 169 9.34 -25.47 11.63
CA SER A 169 8.90 -25.51 13.04
C SER A 169 7.39 -25.72 13.21
N GLY A 170 6.63 -25.81 12.13
CA GLY A 170 5.17 -25.99 12.18
C GLY A 170 4.38 -24.72 12.53
N LEU A 171 5.06 -23.57 12.67
CA LEU A 171 4.41 -22.29 12.93
C LEU A 171 3.60 -21.78 11.73
N LEU A 172 4.03 -22.09 10.50
CA LEU A 172 3.41 -21.64 9.25
C LEU A 172 2.97 -22.84 8.39
N PRO A 173 1.66 -23.11 8.28
CA PRO A 173 1.15 -24.16 7.41
C PRO A 173 1.38 -23.85 5.92
N GLN A 174 1.73 -24.88 5.13
CA GLN A 174 1.92 -24.73 3.68
C GLN A 174 0.68 -24.17 2.97
N SER A 175 -0.53 -24.50 3.43
CA SER A 175 -1.78 -23.98 2.86
C SER A 175 -1.91 -22.46 2.91
N ILE A 176 -1.28 -21.80 3.89
CA ILE A 176 -1.22 -20.34 3.98
C ILE A 176 -0.28 -19.79 2.91
N VAL A 177 0.89 -20.42 2.73
CA VAL A 177 1.86 -20.06 1.68
C VAL A 177 1.23 -20.24 0.29
N ASP A 178 0.52 -21.34 0.06
CA ASP A 178 -0.19 -21.60 -1.20
C ASP A 178 -1.26 -20.53 -1.49
N THR A 179 -1.89 -20.00 -0.45
CA THR A 179 -2.88 -18.92 -0.59
C THR A 179 -2.22 -17.62 -1.04
N SER A 180 -1.12 -17.23 -0.42
CA SER A 180 -0.36 -16.04 -0.80
C SER A 180 0.22 -16.17 -2.21
N LEU A 181 0.75 -17.35 -2.56
CA LEU A 181 1.23 -17.65 -3.91
C LEU A 181 0.14 -17.47 -4.96
N ARG A 182 -1.07 -17.99 -4.72
CA ARG A 182 -2.21 -17.83 -5.64
C ARG A 182 -2.59 -16.37 -5.83
N ARG A 183 -2.61 -15.55 -4.76
CA ARG A 183 -2.93 -14.12 -4.84
C ARG A 183 -1.89 -13.36 -5.66
N LEU A 184 -0.60 -13.58 -5.38
CA LEU A 184 0.49 -12.91 -6.10
C LEU A 184 0.55 -13.29 -7.57
N PHE A 185 0.41 -14.58 -7.90
CA PHE A 185 0.36 -15.00 -9.30
C PHE A 185 -0.90 -14.52 -10.01
N SER A 186 -2.05 -14.47 -9.32
CA SER A 186 -3.27 -13.87 -9.88
C SER A 186 -3.08 -12.39 -10.22
N ALA A 187 -2.40 -11.63 -9.36
CA ALA A 187 -2.06 -10.22 -9.64
C ALA A 187 -1.17 -10.10 -10.90
N ARG A 188 -0.14 -10.94 -11.00
CA ARG A 188 0.77 -10.98 -12.17
C ARG A 188 0.07 -11.40 -13.46
N MET A 189 -0.89 -12.32 -13.40
CA MET A 189 -1.73 -12.71 -14.53
C MET A 189 -2.65 -11.56 -14.95
N LYS A 190 -3.26 -10.85 -13.99
CA LYS A 190 -4.03 -9.63 -14.27
C LYS A 190 -3.19 -8.46 -14.77
N LEU A 191 -1.87 -8.47 -14.56
CA LEU A 191 -0.94 -7.54 -15.20
C LEU A 191 -0.50 -8.01 -16.60
N GLY A 192 -0.97 -9.17 -17.05
CA GLY A 192 -0.65 -9.68 -18.37
C GLY A 192 0.75 -10.25 -18.54
N LEU A 193 1.50 -10.45 -17.45
CA LEU A 193 2.92 -10.81 -17.49
C LEU A 193 3.23 -12.19 -18.09
N PHE A 194 2.21 -13.03 -18.29
CA PHE A 194 2.34 -14.39 -18.82
C PHE A 194 1.68 -14.57 -20.20
N ASP A 195 0.99 -13.55 -20.68
CA ASP A 195 0.28 -13.58 -21.96
C ASP A 195 1.17 -12.96 -23.06
N PRO A 196 1.00 -13.34 -24.34
CA PRO A 196 1.74 -12.72 -25.44
C PRO A 196 1.53 -11.20 -25.49
N SER A 197 2.58 -10.43 -25.82
CA SER A 197 2.53 -8.97 -25.83
C SER A 197 1.47 -8.43 -26.80
N GLU A 198 1.11 -9.20 -27.84
CA GLU A 198 0.07 -8.83 -28.78
C GLU A 198 -1.32 -8.78 -28.14
N GLN A 199 -1.54 -9.55 -27.07
CA GLN A 199 -2.80 -9.59 -26.32
C GLN A 199 -2.83 -8.57 -25.17
N GLN A 200 -1.72 -7.88 -24.92
CA GLN A 200 -1.57 -6.91 -23.83
C GLN A 200 -1.68 -5.47 -24.37
N PRO A 201 -2.79 -4.74 -24.08
CA PRO A 201 -2.94 -3.37 -24.58
C PRO A 201 -1.83 -2.45 -24.07
N TYR A 202 -1.33 -2.69 -22.86
CA TYR A 202 -0.33 -1.86 -22.21
C TYR A 202 1.12 -2.19 -22.62
N ALA A 203 1.39 -3.37 -23.19
CA ALA A 203 2.73 -3.74 -23.66
C ALA A 203 3.16 -2.97 -24.93
N ARG A 204 2.23 -2.27 -25.57
CA ARG A 204 2.45 -1.52 -26.82
C ARG A 204 2.54 -0.01 -26.62
N ILE A 205 2.53 0.47 -25.38
CA ILE A 205 2.71 1.89 -25.08
C ILE A 205 4.13 2.29 -25.53
N PRO A 206 4.28 3.21 -26.50
CA PRO A 206 5.60 3.54 -27.04
C PRO A 206 6.35 4.50 -26.10
N ASP A 207 7.67 4.41 -26.06
CA ASP A 207 8.52 5.31 -25.26
C ASP A 207 8.29 6.80 -25.58
N SER A 208 7.78 7.13 -26.76
CA SER A 208 7.44 8.50 -27.15
C SER A 208 6.36 9.16 -26.27
N VAL A 209 5.59 8.38 -25.48
CA VAL A 209 4.67 8.96 -24.49
C VAL A 209 5.39 9.45 -23.23
N LEU A 210 6.60 8.96 -22.96
CA LEU A 210 7.37 9.36 -21.79
C LEU A 210 7.72 10.84 -21.89
N ASN A 211 7.28 11.62 -20.90
CA ASN A 211 7.45 13.07 -20.88
C ASN A 211 6.96 13.78 -22.17
N SER A 212 5.91 13.28 -22.84
CA SER A 212 5.35 13.90 -24.05
C SER A 212 4.82 15.32 -23.82
N ASP A 213 4.59 16.08 -24.91
CA ASP A 213 3.97 17.42 -24.82
C ASP A 213 2.63 17.41 -24.09
N GLN A 214 1.81 16.38 -24.31
CA GLN A 214 0.53 16.21 -23.64
C GLN A 214 0.69 16.01 -22.12
N HIS A 215 1.65 15.16 -21.71
CA HIS A 215 1.93 14.94 -20.29
C HIS A 215 2.51 16.21 -19.62
N ARG A 216 3.39 16.96 -20.31
CA ARG A 216 3.90 18.25 -19.82
C ARG A 216 2.80 19.30 -19.69
N ALA A 217 1.90 19.38 -20.67
CA ALA A 217 0.76 20.28 -20.61
C ALA A 217 -0.19 19.95 -19.45
N LEU A 218 -0.45 18.66 -19.21
CA LEU A 218 -1.25 18.22 -18.07
C LEU A 218 -0.56 18.56 -16.74
N ALA A 219 0.74 18.28 -16.60
CA ALA A 219 1.50 18.64 -15.41
C ALA A 219 1.48 20.16 -15.13
N LEU A 220 1.61 20.98 -16.18
CA LEU A 220 1.50 22.44 -16.07
C LEU A 220 0.10 22.88 -15.64
N LYS A 221 -0.96 22.25 -16.16
CA LYS A 221 -2.34 22.50 -15.75
C LYS A 221 -2.54 22.16 -14.27
N LEU A 222 -2.13 20.97 -13.83
CA LEU A 222 -2.24 20.54 -12.44
C LEU A 222 -1.47 21.47 -11.50
N SER A 223 -0.26 21.89 -11.88
CA SER A 223 0.53 22.86 -11.12
C SER A 223 -0.18 24.20 -10.97
N ARG A 224 -0.84 24.69 -12.02
CA ARG A 224 -1.62 25.94 -11.98
C ARG A 224 -2.85 25.83 -11.09
N GLU A 225 -3.53 24.69 -11.11
CA GLU A 225 -4.73 24.42 -10.31
C GLU A 225 -4.40 24.11 -8.84
N SER A 226 -3.17 23.67 -8.52
CA SER A 226 -2.75 23.35 -7.15
C SER A 226 -2.19 24.52 -6.34
N MET A 227 -1.97 25.69 -6.96
CA MET A 227 -1.43 26.86 -6.26
C MET A 227 -2.48 27.52 -5.37
N VAL A 228 -2.10 27.80 -4.11
CA VAL A 228 -2.97 28.48 -3.14
C VAL A 228 -2.41 29.87 -2.83
N LEU A 229 -3.16 30.92 -3.15
CA LEU A 229 -2.83 32.30 -2.76
C LEU A 229 -3.31 32.55 -1.33
N LEU A 230 -2.41 32.42 -0.36
CA LEU A 230 -2.75 32.55 1.07
C LEU A 230 -3.10 33.99 1.48
N LYS A 231 -2.45 35.00 0.87
CA LYS A 231 -2.66 36.42 1.17
C LYS A 231 -2.30 37.29 -0.03
N ASN A 232 -3.12 38.30 -0.31
CA ASN A 232 -2.81 39.33 -1.30
C ASN A 232 -3.32 40.70 -0.82
N SER A 233 -2.44 41.67 -0.71
CA SER A 233 -2.76 43.06 -0.32
C SER A 233 -2.92 43.99 -1.51
N GLY A 234 -3.31 43.46 -2.68
CA GLY A 234 -3.48 44.22 -3.93
C GLY A 234 -2.23 44.35 -4.80
N VAL A 235 -1.14 43.64 -4.47
CA VAL A 235 0.13 43.66 -5.25
C VAL A 235 0.07 42.68 -6.42
N LEU A 236 -0.68 41.57 -6.28
CA LEU A 236 -0.86 40.58 -7.34
C LEU A 236 -2.21 40.80 -8.06
N PRO A 237 -2.26 40.58 -9.40
CA PRO A 237 -1.17 40.13 -10.26
C PRO A 237 -0.19 41.27 -10.63
N ILE A 238 1.08 40.92 -10.84
CA ILE A 238 2.10 41.87 -11.32
C ILE A 238 1.86 42.15 -12.81
N ALA A 239 1.79 43.43 -13.18
CA ALA A 239 1.65 43.85 -14.57
C ALA A 239 2.93 43.51 -15.37
N ARG A 240 2.78 43.10 -16.64
CA ARG A 240 3.90 42.62 -17.47
C ARG A 240 4.83 43.74 -17.96
N ASP A 241 4.41 44.98 -17.86
CA ASP A 241 4.96 46.17 -18.50
C ASP A 241 5.68 47.12 -17.53
N LYS A 242 6.09 46.61 -16.36
CA LYS A 242 7.06 47.27 -15.47
C LYS A 242 8.43 46.61 -15.55
#